data_AF-A0A9X6VCX3-F1
#
_entry.id   AF-A0A9X6VCX3-F1
#
_cell.length_a   1.000
_cell.length_b   1.000
_cell.length_c   1.000
_cell.angle_alpha   90.00
_cell.angle_beta   90.00
_cell.angle_gamma   90.00
#
_symmetry.space_group_name_H-M   'P 1'
#
loop_
_entity.id
_entity.type
_entity.pdbx_description
1 polymer ?
#
loop_
_entity_poly.entity_id
_entity_poly.type
_entity_poly.pdbx_seq_one_letter_code
_entity_poly.pdbx_strand_id
1 'polypeptide(L)'
;MLEKKDIIWGALTLVLLVLLFVCLGVQDYYSPKQVYRIEYIDIDNKKQIVYSCNFDKEDGSITYKEVNSSEYKTISGHFEIKPYKRLTYKEMEKYEFPKDN
;
A
#
# COMPACT_ATOMS: atom_id res chain seq x y z
N MET A 1 -15.38 44.35 1.17
CA MET A 1 -14.08 44.64 1.82
C MET A 1 -13.92 43.57 2.89
N LEU A 2 -12.99 42.63 2.74
CA LEU A 2 -12.80 41.56 3.73
C LEU A 2 -12.30 42.17 5.03
N GLU A 3 -12.92 41.87 6.17
CA GLU A 3 -12.42 42.37 7.43
C GLU A 3 -11.15 41.62 7.82
N LYS A 4 -10.23 42.27 8.55
CA LYS A 4 -9.01 41.61 9.06
C LYS A 4 -9.32 40.34 9.86
N LYS A 5 -10.48 40.30 10.51
CA LYS A 5 -10.97 39.12 11.25
C LYS A 5 -11.25 37.95 10.30
N ASP A 6 -11.91 38.19 9.17
CA ASP A 6 -12.23 37.16 8.18
C ASP A 6 -10.96 36.53 7.59
N ILE A 7 -9.92 37.35 7.37
CA ILE A 7 -8.61 36.89 6.89
C ILE A 7 -7.94 36.00 7.95
N ILE A 8 -7.98 36.38 9.22
CA ILE A 8 -7.40 35.59 10.32
C ILE A 8 -8.13 34.25 10.49
N TRP A 9 -9.47 34.27 10.48
CA TRP A 9 -10.27 33.04 10.58
C TRP A 9 -10.05 32.12 9.38
N GLY A 10 -9.95 32.67 8.16
CA GLY A 10 -9.63 31.89 6.96
C GLY A 10 -8.24 31.27 6.98
N ALA A 11 -7.23 31.99 7.49
CA ALA A 11 -5.89 31.44 7.66
C ALA A 11 -5.87 30.32 8.72
N LEU A 12 -6.58 30.51 9.82
CA LEU A 12 -6.66 29.54 10.91
C LEU A 12 -7.32 28.23 10.44
N THR A 13 -8.43 28.31 9.69
CA THR A 13 -9.10 27.12 9.15
C THR A 13 -8.24 26.38 8.15
N LEU A 14 -7.47 27.08 7.31
CA LEU A 14 -6.56 26.45 6.35
C LEU A 14 -5.41 25.71 7.06
N VAL A 15 -4.83 26.30 8.10
CA VAL A 15 -3.80 25.64 8.93
C VAL A 15 -4.35 24.39 9.61
N LEU A 16 -5.57 24.47 10.16
CA LEU A 16 -6.26 23.33 10.77
C LEU A 16 -6.49 22.19 9.77
N LEU A 17 -6.92 22.52 8.53
CA LEU A 17 -7.09 21.52 7.47
C LEU A 17 -5.77 20.85 7.11
N VAL A 18 -4.69 21.62 6.92
CA VAL A 18 -3.37 21.06 6.62
C VAL A 18 -2.90 20.12 7.74
N LEU A 19 -3.05 20.52 9.00
CA LEU A 19 -2.72 19.66 10.15
C LEU A 19 -3.54 18.37 10.16
N LEU A 20 -4.84 18.45 9.88
CA LEU A 20 -5.70 17.27 9.77
C LEU A 20 -5.20 16.30 8.69
N PHE A 21 -4.88 16.80 7.50
CA PHE A 21 -4.34 15.98 6.41
C PHE A 21 -3.00 15.31 6.79
N VAL A 22 -2.11 16.03 7.46
CA VAL A 22 -0.84 15.46 7.95
C VAL A 22 -1.10 14.35 8.98
N CYS A 23 -1.99 14.57 9.95
CA CYS A 23 -2.33 13.56 10.94
C CYS A 23 -2.89 12.28 10.31
N LEU A 24 -3.79 12.41 9.31
CA LEU A 24 -4.35 11.27 8.61
C LEU A 24 -3.28 10.49 7.81
N GLY A 25 -2.39 11.19 7.10
CA GLY A 25 -1.30 10.56 6.35
C GLY A 25 -0.29 9.84 7.25
N VAL A 26 0.06 10.46 8.38
CA VAL A 26 0.94 9.84 9.40
C VAL A 26 0.29 8.57 9.96
N GLN A 27 -1.00 8.63 10.31
CA GLN A 27 -1.69 7.46 10.85
C GLN A 27 -1.69 6.29 9.86
N ASP A 28 -1.90 6.53 8.57
CA ASP A 28 -1.85 5.47 7.56
C ASP A 28 -0.44 4.88 7.39
N TYR A 29 0.60 5.72 7.50
CA TYR A 29 2.00 5.28 7.41
C TYR A 29 2.42 4.35 8.57
N TYR A 30 1.92 4.62 9.78
CA TYR A 30 2.25 3.87 11.00
C TYR A 30 1.22 2.78 11.37
N SER A 31 0.12 2.66 10.64
CA SER A 31 -0.87 1.61 10.91
C SER A 31 -0.44 0.27 10.30
N PRO A 32 -0.45 -0.84 11.07
CA PRO A 32 -0.05 -2.15 10.54
C PRO A 32 -1.04 -2.66 9.49
N LYS A 33 -0.55 -2.85 8.26
CA LYS A 33 -1.31 -3.43 7.14
C LYS A 33 -0.99 -4.92 6.99
N GLN A 34 -1.97 -5.71 6.54
CA GLN A 34 -1.78 -7.12 6.28
C GLN A 34 -0.98 -7.29 4.99
N VAL A 35 0.19 -7.94 5.08
CA VAL A 35 0.95 -8.40 3.92
C VAL A 35 0.51 -9.81 3.57
N TYR A 36 0.34 -10.05 2.28
CA TYR A 36 -0.01 -11.33 1.70
C TYR A 36 1.18 -11.86 0.90
N ARG A 37 1.35 -13.17 0.94
CA ARG A 37 2.23 -13.94 0.08
C ARG A 37 1.39 -14.46 -1.08
N ILE A 38 1.74 -14.04 -2.28
CA ILE A 38 1.08 -14.45 -3.53
C ILE A 38 2.05 -15.39 -4.24
N GLU A 39 1.64 -16.64 -4.41
CA GLU A 39 2.36 -17.64 -5.19
C GLU A 39 1.68 -17.79 -6.55
N TYR A 40 2.45 -17.78 -7.62
CA TYR A 40 1.94 -17.99 -8.97
C TYR A 40 2.96 -18.70 -9.85
N ILE A 41 2.51 -19.20 -10.99
CA ILE A 41 3.37 -19.80 -12.02
C ILE A 41 3.53 -18.76 -13.14
N ASP A 42 4.77 -18.41 -13.48
CA ASP A 42 5.03 -17.46 -14.58
C ASP A 42 4.95 -18.12 -15.96
N ILE A 43 5.19 -17.33 -17.01
CA ILE A 43 5.14 -17.77 -18.41
C ILE A 43 6.18 -18.85 -18.76
N ASP A 44 7.29 -18.91 -18.03
CA ASP A 44 8.35 -19.91 -18.16
C ASP A 44 8.06 -21.15 -17.29
N ASN A 45 6.83 -21.26 -16.76
CA ASN A 45 6.37 -22.34 -15.91
C ASN A 45 7.15 -22.44 -14.58
N LYS A 46 7.72 -21.33 -14.12
CA LYS A 46 8.44 -21.25 -12.85
C LYS A 46 7.53 -20.73 -11.75
N LYS A 47 7.65 -21.35 -10.58
CA LYS A 47 6.96 -20.87 -9.39
C LYS A 47 7.61 -19.57 -8.91
N GLN A 48 6.81 -18.54 -8.74
CA GLN A 48 7.20 -17.23 -8.23
C GLN A 48 6.47 -16.93 -6.92
N ILE A 49 7.15 -16.25 -6.01
CA ILE A 49 6.56 -15.74 -4.77
C ILE A 49 6.76 -14.24 -4.73
N VAL A 50 5.66 -13.51 -4.51
CA VAL A 50 5.69 -12.06 -4.28
C VAL A 50 4.93 -11.70 -3.01
N TYR A 51 5.31 -10.59 -2.41
CA TYR A 51 4.66 -10.07 -1.21
C TYR A 51 3.96 -8.76 -1.54
N SER A 52 2.70 -8.64 -1.14
CA SER A 52 1.89 -7.47 -1.43
C SER A 52 1.01 -7.10 -0.26
N CYS A 53 0.83 -5.80 -0.02
CA CYS A 53 -0.17 -5.28 0.91
C CYS A 53 -1.47 -4.84 0.22
N ASN A 54 -1.46 -4.73 -1.11
CA ASN A 54 -2.57 -4.26 -1.94
C ASN A 54 -2.72 -5.16 -3.17
N PHE A 55 -3.82 -5.89 -3.24
CA PHE A 55 -4.18 -6.67 -4.42
C PHE A 55 -5.67 -6.51 -4.71
N ASP A 56 -6.01 -6.66 -5.99
CA ASP A 56 -7.36 -6.78 -6.49
C ASP A 56 -7.49 -8.11 -7.23
N LYS A 57 -8.57 -8.83 -6.99
CA LYS A 57 -8.79 -10.17 -7.53
C LYS A 57 -10.03 -10.14 -8.40
N GLU A 58 -9.83 -10.48 -9.67
CA GLU A 58 -10.90 -10.68 -10.64
C GLU A 58 -10.98 -12.17 -11.03
N ASP A 59 -12.02 -12.54 -11.77
CA ASP A 59 -12.21 -13.92 -12.19
C ASP A 59 -11.05 -14.40 -13.08
N GLY A 60 -10.18 -15.22 -12.49
CA GLY A 60 -9.03 -15.81 -13.18
C GLY A 60 -7.78 -14.93 -13.26
N SER A 61 -7.77 -13.75 -12.62
CA SER A 61 -6.61 -12.86 -12.56
C SER A 61 -6.45 -12.19 -11.20
N ILE A 62 -5.23 -11.71 -10.93
CA ILE A 62 -4.92 -10.88 -9.78
C ILE A 62 -4.02 -9.74 -10.21
N THR A 63 -4.39 -8.53 -9.83
CA THR A 63 -3.57 -7.34 -9.93
C THR A 63 -3.00 -7.02 -8.56
N TYR A 64 -1.68 -6.94 -8.44
CA TYR A 64 -1.01 -6.68 -7.16
C TYR A 64 0.09 -5.64 -7.31
N LYS A 65 0.38 -4.95 -6.21
CA LYS A 65 1.58 -4.11 -6.07
C LYS A 65 2.53 -4.75 -5.09
N GLU A 66 3.73 -5.10 -5.54
CA GLU A 66 4.76 -5.65 -4.66
C GLU A 66 5.15 -4.61 -3.60
N VAL A 67 5.40 -5.05 -2.36
CA VAL A 67 5.71 -4.18 -1.21
C VAL A 67 6.83 -3.16 -1.46
N ASN A 68 7.83 -3.53 -2.28
CA ASN A 68 8.97 -2.67 -2.62
C ASN A 68 8.96 -2.19 -4.09
N SER A 69 7.83 -2.32 -4.78
CA SER A 69 7.67 -1.84 -6.16
C SER A 69 6.67 -0.70 -6.22
N SER A 70 6.91 0.27 -7.09
CA SER A 70 5.93 1.30 -7.44
C SER A 70 4.87 0.80 -8.42
N GLU A 71 5.16 -0.28 -9.13
CA GLU A 71 4.37 -0.77 -10.26
C GLU A 71 3.34 -1.82 -9.86
N TYR A 72 2.16 -1.72 -10.48
CA TYR A 72 1.16 -2.78 -10.43
C TYR A 72 1.45 -3.81 -11.52
N LYS A 73 1.29 -5.08 -11.18
CA LYS A 73 1.41 -6.21 -12.10
C LYS A 73 0.11 -6.99 -12.08
N THR A 74 -0.34 -7.41 -13.25
CA THR A 74 -1.48 -8.30 -13.41
C THR A 74 -1.00 -9.65 -13.89
N ILE A 75 -1.42 -10.70 -13.21
CA ILE A 75 -1.17 -12.08 -13.61
C ILE A 75 -2.52 -12.79 -13.76
N SER A 76 -2.58 -13.69 -14.73
CA SER A 76 -3.75 -14.52 -15.00
C SER A 76 -3.38 -15.99 -14.85
N GLY A 77 -4.32 -16.82 -14.41
CA GLY A 77 -4.11 -18.26 -14.24
C GLY A 77 -4.22 -18.72 -12.79
N HIS A 78 -3.41 -19.71 -12.41
CA HIS A 78 -3.45 -20.27 -11.06
C HIS A 78 -2.53 -19.49 -10.11
N PHE A 79 -3.13 -18.94 -9.06
CA PHE A 79 -2.42 -18.22 -8.01
C PHE A 79 -3.01 -18.58 -6.64
N GLU A 80 -2.14 -18.59 -5.63
CA GLU A 80 -2.52 -18.80 -4.24
C GLU A 80 -2.13 -17.58 -3.41
N ILE A 81 -3.09 -17.07 -2.62
CA ILE A 81 -2.90 -15.88 -1.78
C ILE A 81 -3.04 -16.32 -0.33
N LYS A 82 -1.99 -16.12 0.45
CA LYS A 82 -1.97 -16.46 1.89
C LYS A 82 -1.59 -15.24 2.73
N PRO A 83 -2.22 -15.01 3.88
CA PRO A 83 -1.75 -14.00 4.83
C PRO A 83 -0.34 -14.36 5.29
N TYR A 84 0.56 -13.39 5.31
CA TYR A 84 1.96 -13.58 5.70
C TYR A 84 2.26 -12.92 7.05
N LYS A 85 2.23 -11.59 7.11
CA LYS A 85 2.58 -10.82 8.31
C LYS A 85 1.90 -9.46 8.30
N ARG A 86 1.60 -8.90 9.46
CA ARG A 86 1.17 -7.50 9.57
C ARG A 86 2.38 -6.61 9.79
N LEU A 87 2.57 -5.63 8.94
CA LEU A 87 3.69 -4.69 8.96
C LEU A 87 3.17 -3.28 8.64
N THR A 88 3.78 -2.27 9.25
CA THR A 88 3.66 -0.87 8.82
C THR A 88 4.46 -0.64 7.53
N TYR A 89 4.19 0.45 6.79
CA TYR A 89 4.98 0.76 5.59
C TYR A 89 6.48 0.91 5.89
N LYS A 90 6.80 1.57 7.02
CA LYS A 90 8.18 1.72 7.51
C LYS A 90 8.88 0.38 7.76
N GLU A 91 8.14 -0.61 8.23
CA GLU A 91 8.69 -1.95 8.44
C GLU A 91 8.84 -2.70 7.12
N MET A 92 7.88 -2.57 6.19
CA MET A 92 7.97 -3.20 4.86
C MET A 92 9.20 -2.73 4.09
N GLU A 93 9.50 -1.43 4.11
CA GLU A 93 10.68 -0.85 3.44
C GLU A 93 12.01 -1.44 3.94
N LYS A 94 12.06 -1.87 5.20
CA LYS A 94 13.27 -2.42 5.84
C LYS A 94 13.28 -3.93 5.93
N TYR A 95 12.16 -4.57 5.62
CA TYR A 95 12.02 -6.01 5.80
C TYR A 95 12.57 -6.75 4.59
N GLU A 96 13.51 -7.67 4.85
CA GLU A 96 13.98 -8.59 3.83
C GLU A 96 12.95 -9.71 3.63
N PHE A 97 12.09 -9.53 2.63
CA PHE A 97 11.15 -10.56 2.24
C PHE A 97 11.89 -11.73 1.59
N PRO A 98 11.60 -12.98 2.00
CA PRO A 98 12.25 -14.15 1.42
C PRO A 98 11.87 -14.28 -0.06
N LYS A 99 12.85 -14.16 -0.94
CA LYS A 99 12.70 -14.46 -2.37
C LYS A 99 12.98 -15.95 -2.57
N ASP A 100 12.13 -16.63 -3.34
CA ASP A 100 12.50 -17.95 -3.85
C ASP A 100 13.62 -17.74 -4.89
N ASN A 101 14.69 -18.54 -4.75
CA ASN A 101 15.76 -18.71 -5.74
C ASN A 101 15.37 -19.82 -6.72
#